data_AF-A0A6G2XBH8-F1
#
_entry.id   AF-A0A6G2XBH8-F1
#
_cell.length_a   1.000
_cell.length_b   1.000
_cell.length_c   1.000
_cell.angle_alpha   90.00
_cell.angle_beta   90.00
_cell.angle_gamma   90.00
#
_symmetry.space_group_name_H-M   'P 1'
#
loop_
_entity.id
_entity.type
_entity.pdbx_description
1 polymer ?
#
loop_
_entity_poly.entity_id
_entity_poly.type
_entity_poly.pdbx_seq_one_letter_code
_entity_poly.pdbx_strand_id
1 'polypeptide(L)' 'MTEVVSPFWKSSYSGAENACVEVAHTADHGRAVRDSKQSDGPLLTVSREGWRAFLRQF' A
#
# COMPACT_ATOMS: atom_id res chain seq x y z
N MET A 1 4.84 1.80 15.88
CA MET A 1 5.00 2.80 14.81
C MET A 1 5.12 2.03 13.52
N THR A 2 4.29 2.30 12.51
CA THR A 2 4.25 1.50 11.28
C THR A 2 5.51 1.77 10.45
N GLU A 3 6.53 0.94 10.63
CA GLU A 3 7.79 1.03 9.87
C GLU A 3 7.65 0.32 8.53
N VAL A 4 8.01 0.98 7.43
CA VAL A 4 8.03 0.40 6.09
C VAL A 4 9.37 -0.32 5.88
N VAL A 5 9.31 -1.61 5.52
CA VAL A 5 10.48 -2.50 5.46
C VAL A 5 10.79 -3.02 4.05
N SER A 6 10.04 -2.59 3.05
CA SER A 6 10.30 -2.93 1.65
C SER A 6 10.24 -1.67 0.77
N PRO A 7 10.88 -1.67 -0.40
CA PRO A 7 10.60 -0.64 -1.40
C PRO A 7 9.11 -0.62 -1.76
N PHE A 8 8.61 0.56 -2.12
CA PHE A 8 7.29 0.69 -2.73
C PHE A 8 7.32 0.10 -4.13
N TRP A 9 6.32 -0.71 -4.46
CA TRP A 9 6.09 -1.18 -5.82
C TRP A 9 4.75 -0.67 -6.33
N LYS A 10 4.73 -0.32 -7.62
CA LYS A 10 3.53 0.17 -8.28
C LYS A 10 2.57 -0.98 -8.56
N SER A 11 1.27 -0.75 -8.35
CA SER A 11 0.24 -1.73 -8.70
C SER A 11 0.18 -1.96 -10.21
N SER A 12 -0.01 -3.22 -10.63
CA SER A 12 -0.24 -3.58 -12.04
C SER A 12 -1.53 -3.01 -12.61
N TYR A 13 -2.47 -2.60 -11.74
CA TYR A 13 -3.72 -1.95 -12.13
C TYR A 13 -3.59 -0.43 -12.30
N SER A 14 -2.41 0.13 -12.05
CA SER A 14 -2.14 1.56 -12.28
C SER A 14 -1.87 1.82 -13.76
N GLY A 15 -2.96 2.03 -14.52
CA GLY A 15 -2.94 2.40 -15.93
C GLY A 15 -2.61 3.88 -16.18
N ALA A 16 -2.70 4.29 -17.45
CA ALA A 16 -2.35 5.65 -17.91
C ALA A 16 -3.25 6.75 -17.31
N GLU A 17 -4.48 6.42 -16.92
CA GLU A 17 -5.53 7.41 -16.61
C GLU A 17 -5.75 7.63 -15.09
N ASN A 18 -4.66 7.85 -14.35
CA ASN A 18 -4.64 8.56 -13.06
C ASN A 18 -4.83 7.80 -11.74
N ALA A 19 -5.08 6.50 -11.71
CA ALA A 19 -5.19 5.71 -10.46
C ALA A 19 -3.86 5.04 -10.04
N CYS A 20 -2.79 5.83 -9.95
CA CYS A 20 -1.45 5.33 -9.63
C CYS A 20 -1.29 5.12 -8.12
N VAL A 21 -1.24 3.85 -7.68
CA VAL A 21 -1.02 3.48 -6.29
C VAL A 21 0.24 2.65 -6.18
N GLU A 22 0.99 2.87 -5.10
CA GLU A 22 2.13 2.04 -4.72
C GLU A 22 1.89 1.43 -3.34
N VAL A 23 2.41 0.23 -3.15
CA VAL A 23 2.26 -0.55 -1.91
C VAL A 23 3.63 -0.97 -1.41
N ALA A 24 3.79 -1.03 -0.08
CA ALA A 24 4.98 -1.56 0.58
C ALA A 24 4.60 -2.47 1.77
N HIS A 25 5.52 -3.34 2.18
CA HIS A 25 5.42 -4.12 3.41
C HIS A 25 5.79 -3.27 4.62
N THR A 26 5.11 -3.54 5.74
CA THR A 26 5.43 -2.95 7.04
C THR A 26 5.99 -4.01 7.99
N ALA A 27 6.76 -3.57 9.00
CA ALA A 27 7.43 -4.45 9.95
C ALA A 27 6.47 -5.38 10.72
N ASP A 28 5.23 -4.93 10.95
CA ASP A 28 4.15 -5.68 11.60
C ASP A 28 3.36 -6.58 10.62
N HIS A 29 3.92 -6.84 9.44
CA HIS A 29 3.32 -7.62 8.35
C HIS A 29 2.02 -7.02 7.76
N GLY A 30 1.73 -5.75 8.03
CA GLY A 30 0.71 -4.96 7.35
C GLY A 30 1.13 -4.47 5.97
N ARG A 31 0.38 -3.49 5.44
CA ARG A 31 0.67 -2.81 4.17
C ARG A 31 0.61 -1.30 4.34
N ALA A 32 1.59 -0.61 3.76
CA ALA A 32 1.54 0.82 3.53
C ALA A 32 1.15 1.07 2.08
N VAL A 33 0.19 1.97 1.86
CA VAL A 33 -0.30 2.36 0.53
C VAL A 33 -0.12 3.86 0.38
N ARG A 34 0.38 4.28 -0.77
CA ARG A 34 0.51 5.70 -1.12
C ARG A 34 0.08 5.98 -2.55
N ASP A 35 -0.21 7.24 -2.80
CA ASP A 35 -0.41 7.77 -4.15
C ASP A 35 0.96 7.93 -4.82
N SER A 36 1.15 7.34 -6.01
CA SER A 36 2.45 7.41 -6.72
C SER A 36 2.82 8.84 -7.14
N LYS A 37 1.84 9.74 -7.28
CA LYS A 37 2.01 11.13 -7.69
C LYS A 37 2.30 12.06 -6.51
N GLN A 38 2.06 11.59 -5.29
CA GLN A 38 2.32 12.31 -4.05
C GLN A 38 3.17 11.43 -3.13
N SER A 39 4.42 11.18 -3.53
CA SER A 39 5.34 10.28 -2.83
C SER A 39 5.65 10.69 -1.40
N ASP A 40 5.58 11.99 -1.11
CA ASP A 40 5.81 12.61 0.21
C ASP A 40 4.51 12.87 0.99
N GLY A 41 3.38 12.42 0.44
CA GLY A 41 2.06 12.51 1.06
C GLY A 41 1.86 11.50 2.20
N PRO A 42 0.67 11.55 2.84
CA PRO A 42 0.34 10.62 3.91
C PRO A 42 0.24 9.17 3.41
N LEU A 43 0.69 8.24 4.26
CA LEU A 43 0.57 6.81 4.01
C LEU A 43 -0.72 6.26 4.62
N LEU A 44 -1.50 5.51 3.83
CA LEU A 44 -2.56 4.67 4.37
C LEU A 44 -1.93 3.36 4.87
N THR A 45 -2.04 3.08 6.17
CA THR A 45 -1.51 1.87 6.77
C THR A 45 -2.64 0.89 7.11
N VAL A 46 -2.53 -0.34 6.62
CA VAL A 46 -3.47 -1.42 6.88
C VAL A 46 -2.78 -2.50 7.69
N SER A 47 -3.37 -2.91 8.81
CA SER A 47 -2.82 -3.99 9.63
C SER A 47 -2.81 -5.33 8.88
N ARG A 48 -1.98 -6.26 9.34
CA ARG A 48 -1.95 -7.64 8.80
C ARG A 48 -3.35 -8.28 8.77
N GLU A 49 -4.12 -8.11 9.83
CA GLU A 49 -5.46 -8.70 9.95
C GLU A 49 -6.46 -8.02 9.02
N GLY A 50 -6.43 -6.68 8.94
CA GLY A 50 -7.27 -5.91 8.02
C GLY A 50 -7.00 -6.28 6.57
N TRP A 51 -5.72 -6.41 6.19
CA TRP A 51 -5.34 -6.82 4.83
C TRP A 51 -5.80 -8.24 4.50
N ARG A 52 -5.65 -9.20 5.43
CA ARG A 52 -6.16 -10.56 5.26
C ARG A 52 -7.69 -10.61 5.17
N ALA A 53 -8.40 -9.75 5.90
CA ALA A 53 -9.85 -9.68 5.82
C ALA A 53 -10.30 -9.12 4.46
N PHE A 54 -9.65 -8.06 3.98
CA PHE A 54 -9.92 -7.45 2.67
C PHE A 54 -9.76 -8.47 1.53
N LEU A 55 -8.67 -9.24 1.51
CA LEU A 55 -8.41 -10.24 0.47
C LEU A 55 -9.42 -11.40 0.43
N ARG A 56 -10.23 -11.61 1.48
CA ARG A 56 -11.27 -12.64 1.50
C ARG A 56 -12.63 -12.15 0.98
N GLN A 57 -12.75 -10.87 0.63
CA GLN A 57 -13.99 -10.27 0.15
C GLN A 57 -14.19 -10.39 -1.37
N PHE A 58 -13.18 -10.90 -2.10
CA PHE A 58 -13.15 -11.05 -3.54
C PHE A 58 -12.52 -12.39 -3.91
#